data_AF-A0A6J7ZE15-F1
#
_entry.id   AF-A0A6J7ZE15-F1
#
_cell.length_a   1.000
_cell.length_b   1.000
_cell.length_c   1.000
_cell.angle_alpha   90.00
_cell.angle_beta   90.00
_cell.angle_gamma   90.00
#
_symmetry.space_group_name_H-M   'P 1'
#
loop_
_entity.id
_entity.type
_entity.pdbx_description
1 polymer ?
#
loop_
_entity_poly.entity_id
_entity_poly.type
_entity_poly.pdbx_seq_one_letter_code
_entity_poly.pdbx_strand_id
1 'polypeptide(L)'
;MKDWENSINVWAAKINIGDYLPGNLIKICEFANRLCLRPELSLSAFYTVVSSLVTVGSKIDALDSTEFDQTQGIYTAICAVPSQKKSLLINEIATQPLRELQRKASDDLAKEMQKYQAELDDWEDDKSLPMPEKPVMRRYYINNASQAGFRSLLNRHGKKGWGIIVISDELARSYKNNLKSYNSGLTEDLLSYYDGHGKIELLKGDYDECLVSILGGIQPQVAAAYNNGTDDNGQWSRVNFINQPKSPFIIPDNPQGKLDITPLLTGFYEKISNLPKLKLRFTSEAEKYFALLNNDCEINRNQARTEALEAQWKKMPGKIARFSFLIHVVEQVSQGSSVAIFVNLDTLKKAATLAYFYFGEAQSLY
;
A
#
# COMPACT_ATOMS: atom_id res chain seq x y z
N MET A 1 26.60 24.23 12.70
CA MET A 1 25.77 24.16 13.93
C MET A 1 24.80 25.33 13.86
N LYS A 2 23.47 25.08 13.85
CA LYS A 2 22.34 25.99 13.53
C LYS A 2 21.88 26.06 12.05
N ASP A 3 21.28 24.97 11.55
CA ASP A 3 20.32 25.07 10.41
C ASP A 3 19.34 23.88 10.32
N TRP A 4 19.55 22.80 11.09
CA TRP A 4 18.63 21.67 11.12
C TRP A 4 17.29 21.97 11.83
N GLU A 5 17.26 22.89 12.80
CA GLU A 5 16.00 23.27 13.49
C GLU A 5 15.07 24.10 12.59
N ASN A 6 15.64 24.83 11.62
CA ASN A 6 14.85 25.53 10.61
C ASN A 6 14.32 24.59 9.53
N SER A 7 15.00 23.46 9.25
CA SER A 7 14.48 22.46 8.31
C SER A 7 13.38 21.60 8.92
N ILE A 8 13.32 21.39 10.25
CA ILE A 8 12.20 20.68 10.91
C ILE A 8 10.83 21.33 10.61
N ASN A 9 10.77 22.67 10.52
CA ASN A 9 9.54 23.39 10.17
C ASN A 9 9.16 23.31 8.67
N VAL A 10 10.08 22.85 7.81
CA VAL A 10 9.84 22.68 6.36
C VAL A 10 9.19 21.32 6.05
N TRP A 11 9.34 20.32 6.91
CA TRP A 11 8.85 18.94 6.66
C TRP A 11 7.46 18.64 7.23
N ALA A 12 6.91 19.53 8.07
CA ALA A 12 5.48 19.57 8.39
C ALA A 12 4.65 20.27 7.29
N ALA A 13 5.18 20.33 6.06
CA ALA A 13 4.52 20.97 4.93
C ALA A 13 3.27 20.18 4.55
N LYS A 14 2.12 20.86 4.55
CA LYS A 14 0.93 20.39 3.83
C LYS A 14 1.32 20.16 2.38
N ILE A 15 1.10 18.95 1.89
CA ILE A 15 1.27 18.64 0.47
C ILE A 15 0.01 19.05 -0.29
N ASN A 16 0.18 19.55 -1.50
CA ASN A 16 -0.95 19.84 -2.38
C ASN A 16 -1.47 18.53 -2.99
N ILE A 17 -2.56 17.99 -2.43
CA ILE A 17 -3.10 16.70 -2.89
C ILE A 17 -3.56 16.71 -4.35
N GLY A 18 -3.88 17.90 -4.90
CA GLY A 18 -4.19 18.06 -6.31
C GLY A 18 -3.11 17.52 -7.24
N ASP A 19 -1.84 17.55 -6.81
CA ASP A 19 -0.70 17.08 -7.58
C ASP A 19 -0.59 15.54 -7.61
N TYR A 20 -1.36 14.85 -6.77
CA TYR A 20 -1.32 13.40 -6.57
C TYR A 20 -2.62 12.67 -6.95
N LEU A 21 -3.73 13.41 -7.05
CA LEU A 21 -5.06 12.88 -7.39
C LEU A 21 -5.59 13.52 -8.69
N PRO A 22 -5.20 12.99 -9.87
CA PRO A 22 -5.54 13.58 -11.15
C PRO A 22 -7.03 13.44 -11.51
N GLY A 23 -7.58 14.47 -12.14
CA GLY A 23 -8.93 14.48 -12.70
C GLY A 23 -10.01 14.27 -11.64
N ASN A 24 -10.92 13.31 -11.88
CA ASN A 24 -12.04 13.05 -10.97
C ASN A 24 -11.62 12.44 -9.63
N LEU A 25 -10.38 11.95 -9.49
CA LEU A 25 -9.89 11.39 -8.23
C LEU A 25 -9.80 12.43 -7.11
N ILE A 26 -9.77 13.73 -7.43
CA ILE A 26 -9.77 14.80 -6.42
C ILE A 26 -11.00 14.77 -5.50
N LYS A 27 -12.09 14.13 -5.93
CA LYS A 27 -13.30 13.92 -5.11
C LYS A 27 -13.03 13.11 -3.84
N ILE A 28 -11.95 12.32 -3.81
CA ILE A 28 -11.50 11.60 -2.62
C ILE A 28 -11.12 12.60 -1.51
N CYS A 29 -10.46 13.71 -1.85
CA CYS A 29 -10.17 14.79 -0.90
C CYS A 29 -11.41 15.53 -0.47
N GLU A 30 -12.34 15.79 -1.40
CA GLU A 30 -13.61 16.42 -1.08
C GLU A 30 -14.39 15.59 -0.04
N PHE A 31 -14.39 14.26 -0.20
CA PHE A 31 -14.99 13.34 0.75
C PHE A 31 -14.34 13.43 2.14
N ALA A 32 -13.01 13.45 2.22
CA ALA A 32 -12.31 13.61 3.49
C ALA A 32 -12.59 14.96 4.17
N ASN A 33 -12.63 16.05 3.40
CA ASN A 33 -12.98 17.38 3.90
C ASN A 33 -14.39 17.42 4.50
N ARG A 34 -15.37 16.76 3.86
CA ARG A 34 -16.74 16.63 4.39
C ARG A 34 -16.81 15.84 5.70
N LEU A 35 -15.82 15.00 5.98
CA LEU A 35 -15.66 14.29 7.25
C LEU A 35 -14.83 15.07 8.30
N CYS A 36 -14.39 16.30 7.98
CA CYS A 36 -13.46 17.09 8.79
C CYS A 36 -12.13 16.38 9.04
N LEU A 37 -11.66 15.59 8.06
CA LEU A 37 -10.38 14.87 8.08
C LEU A 37 -9.36 15.56 7.18
N ARG A 38 -8.07 15.40 7.48
CA ARG A 38 -7.01 15.90 6.60
C ARG A 38 -7.07 15.14 5.25
N PRO A 39 -7.07 15.84 4.10
CA PRO A 39 -7.04 15.22 2.77
C PRO A 39 -5.91 14.21 2.57
N GLU A 40 -4.77 14.42 3.21
CA GLU A 40 -3.60 13.54 3.18
C GLU A 40 -3.98 12.10 3.60
N LEU A 41 -4.89 11.92 4.58
CA LEU A 41 -5.34 10.58 5.01
C LEU A 41 -6.00 9.80 3.87
N SER A 42 -6.77 10.53 3.06
CA SER A 42 -7.50 9.96 1.93
C SER A 42 -6.57 9.54 0.81
N LEU A 43 -5.51 10.33 0.55
CA LEU A 43 -4.44 9.98 -0.37
C LEU A 43 -3.69 8.72 0.11
N SER A 44 -3.34 8.65 1.40
CA SER A 44 -2.64 7.48 1.96
C SER A 44 -3.47 6.21 1.81
N ALA A 45 -4.75 6.25 2.17
CA ALA A 45 -5.65 5.11 2.01
C ALA A 45 -5.79 4.68 0.54
N PHE A 46 -5.97 5.66 -0.37
CA PHE A 46 -6.10 5.41 -1.79
C PHE A 46 -4.84 4.76 -2.38
N TYR A 47 -3.65 5.30 -2.13
CA TYR A 47 -2.40 4.74 -2.65
C TYR A 47 -2.08 3.36 -2.07
N THR A 48 -2.41 3.08 -0.80
CA THR A 48 -2.27 1.73 -0.25
C THR A 48 -3.17 0.72 -0.96
N VAL A 49 -4.39 1.12 -1.33
CA VAL A 49 -5.28 0.25 -2.12
C VAL A 49 -4.73 0.05 -3.52
N VAL A 50 -4.35 1.11 -4.23
CA VAL A 50 -3.78 1.03 -5.59
C VAL A 50 -2.54 0.12 -5.60
N SER A 51 -1.66 0.31 -4.61
CA SER A 51 -0.46 -0.51 -4.37
C SER A 51 -0.75 -2.01 -4.24
N SER A 52 -1.88 -2.41 -3.66
CA SER A 52 -2.28 -3.82 -3.54
C SER A 52 -2.85 -4.44 -4.82
N LEU A 53 -3.28 -3.61 -5.77
CA LEU A 53 -4.04 -4.04 -6.94
C LEU A 53 -3.15 -4.29 -8.16
N VAL A 54 -1.94 -3.74 -8.17
CA VAL A 54 -1.00 -3.97 -9.27
C VAL A 54 -0.58 -5.44 -9.32
N THR A 55 -0.16 -5.92 -10.48
CA THR A 55 0.21 -7.33 -10.65
C THR A 55 1.44 -7.66 -9.81
N VAL A 56 1.43 -8.83 -9.14
CA VAL A 56 2.59 -9.34 -8.39
C VAL A 56 3.84 -9.37 -9.27
N GLY A 57 4.97 -8.95 -8.68
CA GLY A 57 6.26 -8.80 -9.34
C GLY A 57 6.38 -7.54 -10.20
N SER A 58 5.36 -6.66 -10.23
CA SER A 58 5.55 -5.33 -10.78
C SER A 58 6.55 -4.56 -9.94
N LYS A 59 7.52 -3.93 -10.59
CA LYS A 59 8.65 -3.25 -9.94
C LYS A 59 9.07 -1.99 -10.66
N ILE A 60 9.76 -1.12 -9.93
CA ILE A 60 10.53 -0.01 -10.47
C ILE A 60 12.02 -0.26 -10.20
N ASP A 61 12.81 -0.18 -11.26
CA ASP A 61 14.26 -0.17 -11.19
C ASP A 61 14.72 1.28 -11.00
N ALA A 62 15.23 1.58 -9.80
CA ALA A 62 15.56 2.95 -9.43
C ALA A 62 17.01 3.33 -9.76
N LEU A 63 17.89 2.33 -9.83
CA LEU A 63 19.31 2.53 -10.08
C LEU A 63 19.91 1.25 -10.64
N ASP A 64 20.12 1.23 -11.96
CA ASP A 64 20.60 0.06 -12.70
C ASP A 64 21.96 -0.42 -12.16
N SER A 65 22.84 0.49 -11.74
CA SER A 65 24.20 0.15 -11.29
C SER A 65 24.26 -0.67 -9.99
N THR A 66 23.19 -0.65 -9.19
CA THR A 66 23.12 -1.37 -7.91
C THR A 66 21.96 -2.35 -7.86
N GLU A 67 21.28 -2.58 -8.98
CA GLU A 67 20.05 -3.39 -9.06
C GLU A 67 19.03 -2.98 -7.98
N PHE A 68 18.85 -1.67 -7.76
CA PHE A 68 17.94 -1.18 -6.73
C PHE A 68 16.50 -1.26 -7.23
N ASP A 69 15.94 -2.46 -7.16
CA ASP A 69 14.55 -2.74 -7.52
C ASP A 69 13.63 -2.56 -6.30
N GLN A 70 12.47 -1.95 -6.52
CA GLN A 70 11.43 -1.84 -5.48
C GLN A 70 10.09 -2.40 -5.97
N THR A 71 9.57 -3.34 -5.20
CA THR A 71 8.21 -3.87 -5.33
C THR A 71 7.21 -2.88 -4.75
N GLN A 72 5.92 -3.09 -5.04
CA GLN A 72 4.89 -2.09 -4.79
C GLN A 72 4.11 -2.29 -3.49
N GLY A 73 4.57 -3.10 -2.54
CA GLY A 73 3.88 -3.26 -1.26
C GLY A 73 3.98 -1.99 -0.40
N ILE A 74 2.85 -1.48 0.09
CA ILE A 74 2.80 -0.31 0.98
C ILE A 74 2.07 -0.63 2.28
N TYR A 75 2.67 -0.25 3.40
CA TYR A 75 2.05 -0.28 4.73
C TYR A 75 1.75 1.14 5.17
N THR A 76 0.50 1.40 5.57
CA THR A 76 0.00 2.71 6.00
C THR A 76 -0.75 2.57 7.32
N ALA A 77 -0.41 3.43 8.27
CA ALA A 77 -1.09 3.53 9.56
C ALA A 77 -1.68 4.94 9.76
N ILE A 78 -3.01 5.00 9.87
CA ILE A 78 -3.73 6.23 10.17
C ILE A 78 -3.76 6.42 11.69
N CYS A 79 -2.94 7.34 12.18
CA CYS A 79 -2.84 7.72 13.59
C CYS A 79 -3.94 8.72 13.95
N ALA A 80 -4.98 8.27 14.64
CA ALA A 80 -6.06 9.15 15.07
C ALA A 80 -6.66 8.70 16.40
N VAL A 81 -7.04 9.67 17.25
CA VAL A 81 -7.81 9.37 18.46
C VAL A 81 -9.14 8.68 18.10
N PRO A 82 -9.73 7.89 19.01
CA PRO A 82 -11.04 7.30 18.79
C PRO A 82 -12.11 8.35 18.42
N SER A 83 -13.16 7.90 17.72
CA SER A 83 -14.31 8.73 17.31
C SER A 83 -14.02 9.85 16.30
N GLN A 84 -12.86 9.84 15.64
CA GLN A 84 -12.50 10.75 14.52
C GLN A 84 -12.89 10.19 13.14
N LYS A 85 -13.93 9.35 13.03
CA LYS A 85 -14.47 8.86 11.75
C LYS A 85 -13.47 8.20 10.77
N LYS A 86 -12.27 7.82 11.21
CA LYS A 86 -11.25 7.12 10.40
C LYS A 86 -11.81 5.85 9.73
N SER A 87 -12.67 5.11 10.42
CA SER A 87 -13.28 3.89 9.88
C SER A 87 -14.24 4.20 8.73
N LEU A 88 -14.94 5.35 8.73
CA LEU A 88 -15.76 5.76 7.58
C LEU A 88 -14.89 6.07 6.36
N LEU A 89 -13.76 6.76 6.56
CA LEU A 89 -12.79 7.03 5.48
C LEU A 89 -12.24 5.73 4.88
N ILE A 90 -11.75 4.81 5.72
CA ILE A 90 -11.22 3.50 5.27
C ILE A 90 -12.31 2.69 4.58
N ASN A 91 -13.53 2.70 5.11
CA ASN A 91 -14.64 1.95 4.52
C ASN A 91 -14.99 2.46 3.12
N GLU A 92 -15.10 3.77 2.93
CA GLU A 92 -15.50 4.36 1.65
C GLU A 92 -14.40 4.31 0.60
N ILE A 93 -13.13 4.50 0.99
CA ILE A 93 -12.01 4.49 0.04
C ILE A 93 -11.53 3.07 -0.27
N ALA A 94 -11.51 2.17 0.71
CA ALA A 94 -10.95 0.84 0.57
C ALA A 94 -12.02 -0.25 0.62
N THR A 95 -12.72 -0.41 1.75
CA THR A 95 -13.52 -1.62 1.98
C THR A 95 -14.72 -1.75 1.03
N GLN A 96 -15.47 -0.68 0.77
CA GLN A 96 -16.66 -0.74 -0.08
C GLN A 96 -16.30 -1.01 -1.55
N PRO A 97 -15.39 -0.24 -2.20
CA PRO A 97 -15.02 -0.53 -3.58
C PRO A 97 -14.42 -1.94 -3.76
N LEU A 98 -13.54 -2.37 -2.85
CA LEU A 98 -12.94 -3.70 -2.91
C LEU A 98 -13.95 -4.82 -2.64
N ARG A 99 -14.99 -4.56 -1.84
CA ARG A 99 -16.11 -5.49 -1.65
C ARG A 99 -16.92 -5.64 -2.93
N GLU A 100 -17.16 -4.58 -3.67
CA GLU A 100 -17.83 -4.66 -4.97
C GLU A 100 -17.02 -5.50 -5.97
N LEU A 101 -15.70 -5.26 -6.06
CA LEU A 101 -14.81 -6.07 -6.89
C LEU A 101 -14.77 -7.54 -6.43
N GLN A 102 -14.75 -7.79 -5.13
CA GLN A 102 -14.76 -9.15 -4.59
C GLN A 102 -16.10 -9.87 -4.83
N ARG A 103 -17.22 -9.13 -4.85
CA ARG A 103 -18.53 -9.68 -5.26
C ARG A 103 -18.51 -10.08 -6.73
N LYS A 104 -18.04 -9.20 -7.62
CA LYS A 104 -17.85 -9.52 -9.05
C LYS A 104 -16.98 -10.79 -9.23
N ALA A 105 -15.84 -10.86 -8.54
CA ALA A 105 -14.97 -12.04 -8.59
C ALA A 105 -15.62 -13.31 -8.03
N SER A 106 -16.55 -13.19 -7.06
CA SER A 106 -17.34 -14.32 -6.58
C SER A 106 -18.33 -14.82 -7.62
N ASP A 107 -18.97 -13.90 -8.33
CA ASP A 107 -19.93 -14.22 -9.40
C ASP A 107 -19.20 -14.86 -10.60
N ASP A 108 -18.00 -14.37 -10.92
CA ASP A 108 -17.17 -14.94 -11.99
C ASP A 108 -16.63 -16.33 -11.61
N LEU A 109 -16.19 -16.51 -10.36
CA LEU A 109 -15.82 -17.83 -9.84
C LEU A 109 -16.98 -18.83 -9.92
N ALA A 110 -18.20 -18.41 -9.61
CA ALA A 110 -19.36 -19.30 -9.70
C ALA A 110 -19.57 -19.83 -11.12
N LYS A 111 -19.34 -18.98 -12.13
CA LYS A 111 -19.40 -19.37 -13.56
C LYS A 111 -18.22 -20.27 -13.95
N GLU A 112 -17.01 -19.94 -13.50
CA GLU A 112 -15.81 -20.75 -13.74
C GLU A 112 -15.92 -22.14 -13.09
N MET A 113 -16.50 -22.23 -11.89
CA MET A 113 -16.73 -23.49 -11.19
C MET A 113 -17.73 -24.38 -11.93
N GLN A 114 -18.76 -23.81 -12.58
CA GLN A 114 -19.68 -24.58 -13.43
C GLN A 114 -18.96 -25.18 -14.64
N LYS A 115 -18.08 -24.41 -15.29
CA LYS A 115 -17.25 -24.91 -16.39
C LYS A 115 -16.27 -25.99 -15.93
N TYR A 116 -15.59 -25.74 -14.82
CA TYR A 116 -14.68 -26.69 -14.20
C TYR A 116 -15.37 -28.02 -13.88
N GLN A 117 -16.60 -28.01 -13.37
CA GLN A 117 -17.32 -29.25 -13.09
C GLN A 117 -17.63 -30.03 -14.39
N ALA A 118 -18.06 -29.35 -15.44
CA ALA A 118 -18.30 -29.99 -16.74
C ALA A 118 -17.00 -30.58 -17.33
N GLU A 119 -15.90 -29.84 -17.28
CA GLU A 119 -14.59 -30.32 -17.73
C GLU A 119 -14.06 -31.48 -16.87
N LEU A 120 -14.42 -31.52 -15.59
CA LEU A 120 -14.06 -32.60 -14.68
C LEU A 120 -14.85 -33.87 -15.00
N ASP A 121 -16.14 -33.74 -15.27
CA ASP A 121 -17.00 -34.85 -15.70
C ASP A 121 -16.47 -35.45 -17.03
N ASP A 122 -16.13 -34.59 -18.00
CA ASP A 122 -15.51 -35.01 -19.27
C ASP A 122 -14.17 -35.74 -19.05
N TRP A 123 -13.34 -35.27 -18.11
CA TRP A 123 -12.07 -35.91 -17.76
C TRP A 123 -12.24 -37.24 -17.02
N GLU A 124 -13.27 -37.36 -16.18
CA GLU A 124 -13.61 -38.62 -15.51
C GLU A 124 -14.05 -39.69 -16.53
N ASP A 125 -14.76 -39.28 -17.58
CA ASP A 125 -15.17 -40.13 -18.70
C ASP A 125 -14.00 -40.47 -19.65
N ASP A 126 -13.11 -39.51 -19.93
CA ASP A 126 -11.90 -39.70 -20.74
C ASP A 126 -10.64 -39.16 -20.05
N LYS A 127 -9.93 -40.08 -19.37
CA LYS A 127 -8.68 -39.79 -18.66
C LYS A 127 -7.51 -39.41 -19.59
N SER A 128 -7.68 -39.47 -20.91
CA SER A 128 -6.68 -38.94 -21.86
C SER A 128 -6.73 -37.41 -21.95
N LEU A 129 -7.82 -36.78 -21.52
CA LEU A 129 -7.95 -35.34 -21.39
C LEU A 129 -7.04 -34.79 -20.26
N PRO A 130 -6.60 -33.52 -20.34
CA PRO A 130 -5.86 -32.89 -19.26
C PRO A 130 -6.77 -32.70 -18.04
N MET A 131 -6.27 -33.04 -16.84
CA MET A 131 -7.00 -32.80 -15.59
C MET A 131 -7.27 -31.30 -15.42
N PRO A 132 -8.53 -30.87 -15.27
CA PRO A 132 -8.85 -29.45 -15.19
C PRO A 132 -8.30 -28.82 -13.91
N GLU A 133 -7.87 -27.56 -13.99
CA GLU A 133 -7.35 -26.81 -12.84
C GLU A 133 -8.52 -26.20 -12.06
N LYS A 134 -8.59 -26.47 -10.74
CA LYS A 134 -9.65 -25.91 -9.90
C LYS A 134 -9.56 -24.37 -9.84
N PRO A 135 -10.63 -23.64 -10.20
CA PRO A 135 -10.66 -22.19 -10.11
C PRO A 135 -10.40 -21.66 -8.70
N VAL A 136 -9.73 -20.50 -8.61
CA VAL A 136 -9.37 -19.85 -7.35
C VAL A 136 -10.04 -18.49 -7.25
N MET A 137 -10.72 -18.23 -6.12
CA MET A 137 -11.32 -16.93 -5.86
C MET A 137 -10.28 -15.82 -5.72
N ARG A 138 -10.41 -14.75 -6.51
CA ARG A 138 -9.69 -13.49 -6.28
C ARG A 138 -10.21 -12.84 -4.99
N ARG A 139 -9.30 -12.63 -4.03
CA ARG A 139 -9.54 -11.89 -2.77
C ARG A 139 -8.84 -10.55 -2.84
N TYR A 140 -9.60 -9.48 -2.96
CA TYR A 140 -9.01 -8.14 -3.02
C TYR A 140 -8.53 -7.67 -1.65
N TYR A 141 -9.29 -8.01 -0.60
CA TYR A 141 -8.93 -7.65 0.77
C TYR A 141 -9.23 -8.76 1.76
N ILE A 142 -8.51 -8.74 2.89
CA ILE A 142 -8.82 -9.53 4.08
C ILE A 142 -8.72 -8.65 5.34
N ASN A 143 -9.46 -9.02 6.38
CA ASN A 143 -9.40 -8.32 7.67
C ASN A 143 -8.57 -9.08 8.72
N ASN A 144 -8.53 -10.40 8.60
CA ASN A 144 -7.79 -11.27 9.50
C ASN A 144 -7.57 -12.62 8.81
N ALA A 145 -6.46 -13.28 9.11
CA ALA A 145 -6.17 -14.65 8.72
C ALA A 145 -5.19 -15.25 9.73
N SER A 146 -5.25 -16.57 9.93
CA SER A 146 -4.12 -17.28 10.55
C SER A 146 -2.91 -17.21 9.62
N GLN A 147 -1.69 -17.27 10.16
CA GLN A 147 -0.46 -17.29 9.34
C GLN A 147 -0.52 -18.37 8.24
N ALA A 148 -1.02 -19.57 8.58
CA ALA A 148 -1.16 -20.66 7.63
C ALA A 148 -2.15 -20.35 6.50
N GLY A 149 -3.32 -19.79 6.84
CA GLY A 149 -4.31 -19.39 5.85
C GLY A 149 -3.81 -18.26 4.96
N PHE A 150 -3.05 -17.33 5.53
CA PHE A 150 -2.48 -16.21 4.79
C PHE A 150 -1.42 -16.66 3.78
N ARG A 151 -0.46 -17.50 4.19
CA ARG A 151 0.55 -18.09 3.29
C ARG A 151 -0.08 -18.90 2.15
N SER A 152 -1.09 -19.72 2.45
CA SER A 152 -1.83 -20.47 1.42
C SER A 152 -2.58 -19.56 0.44
N LEU A 153 -3.09 -18.42 0.89
CA LEU A 153 -3.71 -17.42 0.02
C LEU A 153 -2.66 -16.77 -0.89
N LEU A 154 -1.53 -16.33 -0.32
CA LEU A 154 -0.44 -15.70 -1.08
C LEU A 154 0.14 -16.63 -2.14
N ASN A 155 0.32 -17.92 -1.85
CA ASN A 155 0.79 -18.88 -2.84
C ASN A 155 -0.17 -18.96 -4.04
N ARG A 156 -1.46 -19.15 -3.80
CA ARG A 156 -2.46 -19.23 -4.86
C ARG A 156 -2.59 -17.93 -5.66
N HIS A 157 -2.51 -16.79 -4.98
CA HIS A 157 -2.60 -15.46 -5.59
C HIS A 157 -1.34 -15.10 -6.38
N GLY A 158 -0.16 -15.41 -5.86
CA GLY A 158 1.12 -15.20 -6.53
C GLY A 158 1.18 -15.88 -7.90
N LYS A 159 0.68 -17.12 -7.99
CA LYS A 159 0.56 -17.87 -9.27
C LYS A 159 -0.33 -17.20 -10.31
N LYS A 160 -1.35 -16.45 -9.87
CA LYS A 160 -2.27 -15.69 -10.75
C LYS A 160 -1.87 -14.21 -10.88
N GLY A 161 -0.76 -13.79 -10.26
CA GLY A 161 -0.29 -12.40 -10.30
C GLY A 161 -1.10 -11.43 -9.44
N TRP A 162 -1.89 -11.90 -8.47
CA TRP A 162 -2.79 -11.06 -7.68
C TRP A 162 -2.15 -10.59 -6.38
N GLY A 163 -2.15 -9.28 -6.13
CA GLY A 163 -1.82 -8.72 -4.83
C GLY A 163 -3.02 -8.71 -3.88
N ILE A 164 -2.75 -8.39 -2.61
CA ILE A 164 -3.77 -8.33 -1.57
C ILE A 164 -3.53 -7.19 -0.58
N ILE A 165 -4.61 -6.59 -0.09
CA ILE A 165 -4.57 -5.66 1.04
C ILE A 165 -5.14 -6.27 2.32
N VAL A 166 -4.42 -6.09 3.42
CA VAL A 166 -4.91 -6.36 4.77
C VAL A 166 -5.50 -5.07 5.33
N ILE A 167 -6.78 -5.07 5.65
CA ILE A 167 -7.48 -3.92 6.25
C ILE A 167 -7.76 -4.21 7.72
N SER A 168 -7.19 -3.42 8.63
CA SER A 168 -7.38 -3.56 10.07
C SER A 168 -7.95 -2.28 10.68
N ASP A 169 -9.11 -2.38 11.32
CA ASP A 169 -9.71 -1.25 12.06
C ASP A 169 -8.84 -0.85 13.29
N GLU A 170 -8.06 -1.80 13.82
CA GLU A 170 -7.12 -1.58 14.90
C GLU A 170 -5.81 -2.35 14.66
N LEU A 171 -4.84 -1.69 14.03
CA LEU A 171 -3.51 -2.26 13.80
C LEU A 171 -2.87 -2.72 15.11
N ALA A 172 -3.04 -1.96 16.19
CA ALA A 172 -2.55 -2.30 17.53
C ALA A 172 -2.98 -3.70 18.00
N ARG A 173 -4.25 -4.05 17.79
CA ARG A 173 -4.83 -5.33 18.19
C ARG A 173 -4.41 -6.45 17.24
N SER A 174 -4.29 -6.15 15.94
CA SER A 174 -3.69 -7.07 14.98
C SER A 174 -2.24 -7.42 15.39
N TYR A 175 -1.42 -6.43 15.73
CA TYR A 175 -0.05 -6.65 16.21
C TYR A 175 0.02 -7.38 17.55
N LYS A 176 -0.83 -7.05 18.53
CA LYS A 176 -0.93 -7.82 19.77
C LYS A 176 -1.36 -9.27 19.54
N ASN A 177 -2.20 -9.53 18.53
CA ASN A 177 -2.58 -10.88 18.13
C ASN A 177 -1.46 -11.62 17.36
N ASN A 178 -0.50 -10.91 16.75
CA ASN A 178 0.68 -11.52 16.12
C ASN A 178 1.68 -12.05 17.17
N LEU A 179 1.61 -11.57 18.41
CA LEU A 179 2.39 -12.08 19.54
C LEU A 179 1.83 -13.39 20.13
N LYS A 180 0.69 -13.89 19.64
CA LYS A 180 0.13 -15.18 20.08
C LYS A 180 0.89 -16.33 19.40
N SER A 181 1.07 -17.44 20.10
CA SER A 181 1.88 -18.59 19.67
C SER A 181 1.51 -19.17 18.30
N TYR A 182 0.24 -19.12 17.89
CA TYR A 182 -0.19 -19.60 16.57
C TYR A 182 0.11 -18.64 15.40
N ASN A 183 0.59 -17.43 15.69
CA ASN A 183 1.03 -16.41 14.74
C ASN A 183 2.53 -16.09 14.90
N SER A 184 3.28 -16.92 15.64
CA SER A 184 4.72 -16.76 15.79
C SER A 184 5.41 -16.72 14.42
N GLY A 185 6.16 -15.65 14.15
CA GLY A 185 6.85 -15.44 12.86
C GLY A 185 6.05 -14.68 11.80
N LEU A 186 4.77 -14.35 12.02
CA LEU A 186 4.00 -13.53 11.07
C LEU A 186 4.60 -12.12 10.92
N THR A 187 5.19 -11.57 11.98
CA THR A 187 5.91 -10.29 11.88
C THR A 187 7.10 -10.37 10.91
N GLU A 188 7.91 -11.43 10.99
CA GLU A 188 9.03 -11.65 10.06
C GLU A 188 8.53 -11.88 8.62
N ASP A 189 7.43 -12.62 8.47
CA ASP A 189 6.77 -12.79 7.17
C ASP A 189 6.35 -11.44 6.58
N LEU A 190 5.71 -10.58 7.36
CA LEU A 190 5.30 -9.24 6.91
C LEU A 190 6.51 -8.36 6.52
N LEU A 191 7.67 -8.53 7.16
CA LEU A 191 8.91 -7.86 6.74
C LEU A 191 9.38 -8.37 5.37
N SER A 192 9.37 -9.69 5.15
CA SER A 192 9.70 -10.28 3.84
C SER A 192 8.71 -9.85 2.75
N TYR A 193 7.41 -9.82 3.06
CA TYR A 193 6.35 -9.45 2.11
C TYR A 193 6.40 -7.98 1.70
N TYR A 194 6.89 -7.10 2.59
CA TYR A 194 7.09 -5.68 2.25
C TYR A 194 8.13 -5.50 1.13
N ASP A 195 9.16 -6.32 1.16
CA ASP A 195 10.21 -6.34 0.14
C ASP A 195 9.76 -7.19 -1.09
N GLY A 196 8.60 -7.85 -1.01
CA GLY A 196 7.94 -8.59 -2.09
C GLY A 196 8.40 -10.05 -2.22
N HIS A 197 9.18 -10.53 -1.27
CA HIS A 197 9.67 -11.90 -1.26
C HIS A 197 8.60 -12.87 -0.79
N GLY A 198 8.46 -13.99 -1.50
CA GLY A 198 7.62 -15.09 -1.06
C GLY A 198 8.30 -16.01 -0.06
N LYS A 199 7.83 -17.25 0.04
CA LYS A 199 8.35 -18.26 0.97
C LYS A 199 8.43 -19.61 0.29
N ILE A 200 9.47 -20.36 0.64
CA ILE A 200 9.65 -21.77 0.30
C ILE A 200 9.24 -22.59 1.53
N GLU A 201 8.21 -23.41 1.41
CA GLU A 201 7.65 -24.20 2.51
C GLU A 201 7.25 -25.61 2.07
N LEU A 202 7.90 -26.60 2.66
CA LEU A 202 7.70 -28.04 2.44
C LEU A 202 6.22 -28.49 2.40
N LEU A 203 5.35 -27.91 3.25
CA LEU A 203 3.96 -28.37 3.41
C LEU A 203 2.90 -27.48 2.75
N LYS A 204 3.23 -26.21 2.45
CA LYS A 204 2.24 -25.24 1.94
C LYS A 204 2.54 -24.77 0.52
N GLY A 205 3.61 -25.32 -0.06
CA GLY A 205 4.09 -25.02 -1.39
C GLY A 205 4.82 -23.68 -1.44
N ASP A 206 5.60 -23.54 -2.50
CA ASP A 206 6.51 -22.43 -2.68
C ASP A 206 5.86 -21.33 -3.52
N TYR A 207 6.20 -20.09 -3.20
CA TYR A 207 5.92 -18.93 -4.05
C TYR A 207 7.09 -17.97 -3.96
N ASP A 208 7.54 -17.47 -5.11
CA ASP A 208 8.76 -16.68 -5.22
C ASP A 208 8.52 -15.20 -4.89
N GLU A 209 7.41 -14.65 -5.37
CA GLU A 209 7.03 -13.25 -5.23
C GLU A 209 5.64 -13.14 -4.61
N CYS A 210 5.43 -12.10 -3.80
CA CYS A 210 4.10 -11.73 -3.34
C CYS A 210 3.95 -10.21 -3.29
N LEU A 211 2.70 -9.74 -3.20
CA LEU A 211 2.39 -8.32 -3.05
C LEU A 211 1.36 -8.17 -1.94
N VAL A 212 1.82 -7.62 -0.81
CA VAL A 212 0.99 -7.37 0.35
C VAL A 212 1.03 -5.89 0.67
N SER A 213 -0.14 -5.30 0.87
CA SER A 213 -0.29 -3.96 1.43
C SER A 213 -1.08 -4.02 2.72
N ILE A 214 -0.88 -3.05 3.60
CA ILE A 214 -1.55 -2.99 4.90
C ILE A 214 -2.12 -1.59 5.07
N LEU A 215 -3.41 -1.51 5.36
CA LEU A 215 -4.08 -0.28 5.72
C LEU A 215 -4.77 -0.47 7.06
N GLY A 216 -4.53 0.43 8.01
CA GLY A 216 -5.34 0.40 9.21
C GLY A 216 -5.20 1.60 10.13
N GLY A 217 -6.08 1.63 11.13
CA GLY A 217 -6.07 2.65 12.17
C GLY A 217 -5.16 2.27 13.33
N ILE A 218 -4.46 3.25 13.88
CA ILE A 218 -3.72 3.11 15.14
C ILE A 218 -4.01 4.31 16.05
N GLN A 219 -3.98 4.08 17.36
CA GLN A 219 -4.11 5.17 18.35
C GLN A 219 -2.74 5.81 18.57
N PRO A 220 -2.65 7.15 18.75
CA PRO A 220 -1.38 7.84 18.94
C PRO A 220 -0.54 7.28 20.10
N GLN A 221 -1.17 6.95 21.23
CA GLN A 221 -0.47 6.38 22.40
C GLN A 221 0.14 5.00 22.10
N VAL A 222 -0.53 4.19 21.28
CA VAL A 222 0.02 2.92 20.82
C VAL A 222 1.16 3.19 19.86
N ALA A 223 0.98 4.03 18.85
CA ALA A 223 2.05 4.37 17.92
C ALA A 223 3.31 4.87 18.66
N ALA A 224 3.15 5.74 19.65
CA ALA A 224 4.24 6.23 20.49
C ALA A 224 4.90 5.14 21.33
N ALA A 225 4.12 4.31 22.05
CA ALA A 225 4.65 3.26 22.93
C ALA A 225 5.44 2.18 22.19
N TYR A 226 5.13 1.94 20.91
CA TYR A 226 5.84 0.98 20.07
C TYR A 226 7.06 1.58 19.37
N ASN A 227 7.24 2.89 19.44
CA ASN A 227 8.25 3.65 18.71
C ASN A 227 9.16 4.43 19.69
N ASN A 228 9.41 3.88 20.89
CA ASN A 228 10.20 4.41 22.03
C ASN A 228 11.69 4.73 21.71
N GLY A 229 11.99 5.20 20.49
CA GLY A 229 13.34 5.47 19.98
C GLY A 229 14.02 4.26 19.33
N THR A 230 13.42 3.07 19.44
CA THR A 230 13.97 1.81 18.91
C THR A 230 13.07 1.22 17.82
N ASP A 231 13.68 0.68 16.75
CA ASP A 231 13.01 -0.08 15.68
C ASP A 231 13.82 -1.37 15.42
N ASP A 232 14.01 -2.17 16.47
CA ASP A 232 14.93 -3.32 16.52
C ASP A 232 14.76 -4.29 15.32
N ASN A 233 13.53 -4.46 14.84
CA ASN A 233 13.20 -5.36 13.74
C ASN A 233 12.91 -4.63 12.41
N GLY A 234 13.07 -3.31 12.35
CA GLY A 234 12.87 -2.51 11.13
C GLY A 234 11.42 -2.47 10.64
N GLN A 235 10.45 -2.78 11.49
CA GLN A 235 9.05 -2.92 11.09
C GLN A 235 8.40 -1.56 10.92
N TRP A 236 8.67 -0.63 11.82
CA TRP A 236 8.00 0.66 11.86
C TRP A 236 8.56 1.63 10.82
N SER A 237 9.84 1.50 10.47
CA SER A 237 10.44 2.20 9.34
C SER A 237 9.80 1.90 7.98
N ARG A 238 9.10 0.76 7.85
CA ARG A 238 8.35 0.40 6.64
C ARG A 238 6.93 0.99 6.59
N VAL A 239 6.40 1.44 7.72
CA VAL A 239 5.04 1.99 7.81
C VAL A 239 5.06 3.48 7.47
N ASN A 240 4.13 3.90 6.63
CA ASN A 240 3.81 5.29 6.39
C ASN A 240 2.77 5.74 7.42
N PHE A 241 3.25 6.49 8.41
CA PHE A 241 2.38 7.06 9.43
C PHE A 241 1.76 8.36 8.94
N ILE A 242 0.50 8.56 9.27
CA ILE A 242 -0.18 9.82 9.03
C ILE A 242 -1.06 10.20 10.21
N ASN A 243 -0.84 11.40 10.75
CA ASN A 243 -1.50 11.87 11.95
C ASN A 243 -2.75 12.69 11.62
N GLN A 244 -3.88 12.33 12.21
CA GLN A 244 -5.07 13.17 12.24
C GLN A 244 -5.08 13.97 13.55
N PRO A 245 -4.92 15.31 13.49
CA PRO A 245 -5.08 16.14 14.67
C PRO A 245 -6.51 16.05 15.19
N LYS A 246 -6.69 16.28 16.48
CA LYS A 246 -8.02 16.32 17.08
C LYS A 246 -8.80 17.50 16.50
N SER A 247 -9.77 17.22 15.64
CA SER A 247 -10.68 18.20 15.05
C SER A 247 -12.12 17.92 15.49
N PRO A 248 -12.94 18.97 15.69
CA PRO A 248 -14.37 18.80 15.82
C PRO A 248 -14.96 18.37 14.47
N PHE A 249 -15.98 17.52 14.51
CA PHE A 249 -16.80 17.25 13.34
C PHE A 249 -17.93 18.28 13.29
N ILE A 250 -17.81 19.25 12.39
CA ILE A 250 -18.78 20.33 12.23
C ILE A 250 -19.60 20.04 10.98
N ILE A 251 -20.91 19.89 11.15
CA ILE A 251 -21.84 19.85 10.02
C ILE A 251 -22.06 21.31 9.59
N PRO A 252 -21.83 21.65 8.32
CA PRO A 252 -22.05 23.02 7.84
C PRO A 252 -23.55 23.36 7.83
N ASP A 253 -23.88 24.64 7.98
CA ASP A 253 -25.28 25.13 8.03
C ASP A 253 -26.10 24.76 6.78
N ASN A 254 -25.42 24.58 5.64
CA ASN A 254 -26.02 24.14 4.39
C ASN A 254 -25.37 22.82 3.95
N PRO A 255 -25.80 21.67 4.52
CA PRO A 255 -25.15 20.39 4.24
C PRO A 255 -25.38 19.98 2.79
N GLN A 256 -24.28 19.71 2.08
CA GLN A 256 -24.35 19.16 0.73
C GLN A 256 -24.87 17.72 0.76
N GLY A 257 -25.55 17.30 -0.31
CA GLY A 257 -26.03 15.93 -0.47
C GLY A 257 -24.90 14.88 -0.45
N LYS A 258 -25.27 13.59 -0.36
CA LYS A 258 -24.31 12.47 -0.30
C LYS A 258 -23.31 12.55 -1.47
N LEU A 259 -22.03 12.63 -1.15
CA LEU A 259 -20.96 12.43 -2.11
C LEU A 259 -20.61 10.94 -2.13
N ASP A 260 -21.08 10.24 -3.16
CA ASP A 260 -20.79 8.83 -3.37
C ASP A 260 -19.57 8.68 -4.29
N ILE A 261 -18.44 8.29 -3.70
CA ILE A 261 -17.18 8.05 -4.43
C ILE A 261 -16.97 6.57 -4.77
N THR A 262 -17.83 5.67 -4.30
CA THR A 262 -17.66 4.23 -4.47
C THR A 262 -17.62 3.82 -5.94
N PRO A 263 -18.56 4.24 -6.83
CA PRO A 263 -18.51 3.83 -8.23
C PRO A 263 -17.26 4.33 -8.97
N LEU A 264 -16.80 5.54 -8.63
CA LEU A 264 -15.56 6.11 -9.17
C LEU A 264 -14.36 5.24 -8.79
N LEU A 265 -14.24 4.90 -7.51
CA LEU A 265 -13.14 4.09 -6.99
C LEU A 265 -13.19 2.65 -7.49
N THR A 266 -14.36 2.01 -7.49
CA THR A 266 -14.53 0.64 -8.01
C THR A 266 -14.08 0.56 -9.47
N GLY A 267 -14.53 1.49 -10.33
CA GLY A 267 -14.13 1.51 -11.73
C GLY A 267 -12.64 1.81 -11.92
N PHE A 268 -12.06 2.69 -11.09
CA PHE A 268 -10.62 2.97 -11.15
C PHE A 268 -9.79 1.77 -10.68
N TYR A 269 -10.14 1.16 -9.55
CA TYR A 269 -9.47 -0.01 -9.01
C TYR A 269 -9.57 -1.21 -9.95
N GLU A 270 -10.70 -1.41 -10.63
CA GLU A 270 -10.83 -2.44 -11.66
C GLU A 270 -9.79 -2.26 -12.78
N LYS A 271 -9.60 -1.02 -13.27
CA LYS A 271 -8.58 -0.71 -14.29
C LYS A 271 -7.17 -1.03 -13.80
N ILE A 272 -6.81 -0.61 -12.58
CA ILE A 272 -5.50 -0.91 -11.98
C ILE A 272 -5.31 -2.42 -11.86
N SER A 273 -6.35 -3.13 -11.40
CA SER A 273 -6.33 -4.56 -11.13
C SER A 273 -6.15 -5.43 -12.38
N ASN A 274 -6.38 -4.84 -13.56
CA ASN A 274 -6.29 -5.46 -14.88
C ASN A 274 -5.03 -5.03 -15.65
N LEU A 275 -4.17 -4.18 -15.06
CA LEU A 275 -2.89 -3.85 -15.66
C LEU A 275 -2.03 -5.12 -15.79
N PRO A 276 -1.17 -5.19 -16.82
CA PRO A 276 -0.17 -6.24 -16.91
C PRO A 276 0.93 -6.05 -15.85
N LYS A 277 1.80 -7.05 -15.69
CA LYS A 277 3.03 -6.93 -14.88
C LYS A 277 3.89 -5.79 -15.42
N LEU A 278 4.14 -4.77 -14.58
CA LEU A 278 4.88 -3.56 -14.96
C LEU A 278 6.34 -3.64 -14.50
N LYS A 279 7.27 -3.30 -15.38
CA LYS A 279 8.69 -3.10 -15.05
C LYS A 279 9.06 -1.69 -15.46
N LEU A 280 8.97 -0.75 -14.51
CA LEU A 280 9.24 0.65 -14.76
C LEU A 280 10.72 0.98 -14.50
N ARG A 281 11.20 2.05 -15.12
CA ARG A 281 12.54 2.59 -14.91
C ARG A 281 12.50 4.10 -14.84
N PHE A 282 13.47 4.71 -14.18
CA PHE A 282 13.65 6.15 -14.30
C PHE A 282 14.21 6.54 -15.67
N THR A 283 13.82 7.72 -16.16
CA THR A 283 14.58 8.41 -17.21
C THR A 283 16.00 8.73 -16.71
N SER A 284 16.97 8.90 -17.59
CA SER A 284 18.36 9.16 -17.18
C SER A 284 18.54 10.41 -16.31
N GLU A 285 17.68 11.42 -16.47
CA GLU A 285 17.69 12.61 -15.61
C GLU A 285 17.12 12.30 -14.22
N ALA A 286 16.01 11.55 -14.17
CA ALA A 286 15.40 11.10 -12.91
C ALA A 286 16.33 10.16 -12.14
N GLU A 287 17.01 9.24 -12.80
CA GLU A 287 17.97 8.31 -12.17
C GLU A 287 19.14 9.06 -11.51
N LYS A 288 19.73 10.05 -12.22
CA LYS A 288 20.76 10.92 -11.65
C LYS A 288 20.26 11.65 -10.40
N TYR A 289 19.04 12.16 -10.44
CA TYR A 289 18.44 12.82 -9.29
C TYR A 289 18.15 11.84 -8.14
N PHE A 290 17.69 10.63 -8.45
CA PHE A 290 17.50 9.57 -7.45
C PHE A 290 18.81 9.19 -6.75
N ALA A 291 19.92 9.09 -7.50
CA ALA A 291 21.24 8.84 -6.92
C ALA A 291 21.66 9.91 -5.91
N LEU A 292 21.37 11.19 -6.20
CA LEU A 292 21.60 12.29 -5.24
C LEU A 292 20.74 12.12 -3.99
N LEU A 293 19.44 11.84 -4.14
CA LEU A 293 18.54 11.60 -3.01
C LEU A 293 18.99 10.41 -2.15
N ASN A 294 19.45 9.33 -2.78
CA ASN A 294 19.97 8.16 -2.09
C ASN A 294 21.22 8.50 -1.26
N ASN A 295 22.16 9.25 -1.85
CA ASN A 295 23.36 9.69 -1.14
C ASN A 295 23.02 10.59 0.04
N ASP A 296 22.06 11.51 -0.13
CA ASP A 296 21.58 12.36 0.95
C ASP A 296 20.96 11.52 2.08
N CYS A 297 20.18 10.48 1.75
CA CYS A 297 19.62 9.57 2.74
C CYS A 297 20.71 8.82 3.52
N GLU A 298 21.77 8.34 2.85
CA GLU A 298 22.90 7.67 3.52
C GLU A 298 23.71 8.61 4.43
N ILE A 299 23.91 9.86 4.01
CA ILE A 299 24.58 10.88 4.84
C ILE A 299 23.73 11.15 6.10
N ASN A 300 22.42 11.37 5.94
CA ASN A 300 21.52 11.62 7.06
C ASN A 300 21.35 10.41 7.97
N ARG A 301 21.39 9.18 7.42
CA ARG A 301 21.40 7.93 8.17
C ARG A 301 22.56 7.90 9.17
N ASN A 302 23.78 8.16 8.70
CA ASN A 302 24.97 8.16 9.56
C ASN A 302 24.99 9.28 10.60
N GLN A 303 24.17 10.32 10.42
CA GLN A 303 24.02 11.44 11.34
C GLN A 303 22.77 11.34 12.24
N ALA A 304 21.99 10.26 12.10
CA ALA A 304 20.77 10.07 12.85
C ALA A 304 21.06 9.94 14.35
N ARG A 305 20.23 10.58 15.18
CA ARG A 305 20.41 10.62 16.64
C ARG A 305 19.90 9.38 17.37
N THR A 306 19.08 8.59 16.69
CA THR A 306 18.38 7.43 17.25
C THR A 306 18.31 6.35 16.18
N GLU A 307 18.33 5.08 16.58
CA GLU A 307 18.20 3.94 15.68
C GLU A 307 16.91 3.97 14.86
N ALA A 308 15.80 4.43 15.45
CA ALA A 308 14.53 4.55 14.72
C ALA A 308 14.61 5.55 13.55
N LEU A 309 15.22 6.73 13.76
CA LEU A 309 15.49 7.69 12.68
C LEU A 309 16.46 7.13 11.63
N GLU A 310 17.49 6.41 12.07
CA GLU A 310 18.42 5.73 11.15
C GLU A 310 17.67 4.75 10.24
N ALA A 311 16.79 3.92 10.80
CA ALA A 311 15.98 2.97 10.07
C ALA A 311 15.04 3.64 9.07
N GLN A 312 14.43 4.77 9.44
CA GLN A 312 13.59 5.56 8.52
C GLN A 312 14.39 6.10 7.33
N TRP A 313 15.58 6.68 7.57
CA TRP A 313 16.46 7.14 6.50
C TRP A 313 16.87 6.01 5.56
N LYS A 314 17.21 4.84 6.12
CA LYS A 314 17.55 3.64 5.36
C LYS A 314 16.42 3.17 4.44
N LYS A 315 15.15 3.37 4.82
CA LYS A 315 13.98 2.96 4.02
C LYS A 315 13.47 4.05 3.08
N MET A 316 13.94 5.29 3.23
CA MET A 316 13.48 6.43 2.44
C MET A 316 13.66 6.23 0.93
N PRO A 317 14.82 5.82 0.38
CA PRO A 317 14.98 5.65 -1.07
C PRO A 317 13.98 4.64 -1.64
N GLY A 318 13.72 3.56 -0.90
CA GLY A 318 12.71 2.56 -1.26
C GLY A 318 11.28 3.10 -1.24
N LYS A 319 10.94 4.01 -0.33
CA LYS A 319 9.64 4.70 -0.30
C LYS A 319 9.49 5.66 -1.49
N ILE A 320 10.53 6.44 -1.79
CA ILE A 320 10.55 7.36 -2.94
C ILE A 320 10.30 6.61 -4.25
N ALA A 321 10.99 5.49 -4.47
CA ALA A 321 10.80 4.66 -5.65
C ALA A 321 9.37 4.10 -5.75
N ARG A 322 8.82 3.53 -4.66
CA ARG A 322 7.42 3.06 -4.60
C ARG A 322 6.42 4.16 -4.93
N PHE A 323 6.56 5.35 -4.33
CA PHE A 323 5.66 6.46 -4.63
C PHE A 323 5.81 6.95 -6.07
N SER A 324 7.02 6.94 -6.64
CA SER A 324 7.25 7.31 -8.04
C SER A 324 6.48 6.39 -8.98
N PHE A 325 6.53 5.08 -8.73
CA PHE A 325 5.75 4.09 -9.47
C PHE A 325 4.25 4.37 -9.36
N LEU A 326 3.73 4.58 -8.15
CA LEU A 326 2.29 4.74 -7.93
C LEU A 326 1.75 6.03 -8.55
N ILE A 327 2.46 7.15 -8.39
CA ILE A 327 2.07 8.43 -8.97
C ILE A 327 2.02 8.30 -10.50
N HIS A 328 3.06 7.71 -11.11
CA HIS A 328 3.12 7.48 -12.55
C HIS A 328 1.95 6.63 -13.05
N VAL A 329 1.69 5.49 -12.40
CA VAL A 329 0.59 4.59 -12.78
C VAL A 329 -0.76 5.28 -12.63
N VAL A 330 -0.99 5.99 -11.53
CA VAL A 330 -2.24 6.68 -11.27
C VAL A 330 -2.50 7.79 -12.29
N GLU A 331 -1.48 8.59 -12.64
CA GLU A 331 -1.57 9.62 -13.66
C GLU A 331 -1.90 9.03 -15.04
N GLN A 332 -1.16 8.01 -15.49
CA GLN A 332 -1.37 7.39 -16.81
C GLN A 332 -2.76 6.74 -16.92
N VAL A 333 -3.19 6.00 -15.88
CA VAL A 333 -4.49 5.32 -15.89
C VAL A 333 -5.66 6.31 -15.79
N SER A 334 -5.50 7.41 -15.04
CA SER A 334 -6.51 8.46 -14.95
C SER A 334 -6.70 9.17 -16.30
N GLN A 335 -5.63 9.32 -17.07
CA GLN A 335 -5.66 9.87 -18.43
C GLN A 335 -6.20 8.89 -19.49
N GLY A 336 -6.39 7.62 -19.14
CA GLY A 336 -6.80 6.58 -20.08
C GLY A 336 -5.67 6.09 -21.01
N SER A 337 -4.43 6.43 -20.68
CA SER A 337 -3.24 6.04 -21.43
C SER A 337 -2.70 4.68 -20.98
N SER A 338 -1.92 4.03 -21.84
CA SER A 338 -1.08 2.90 -21.41
C SER A 338 0.01 3.39 -20.48
N VAL A 339 0.40 2.57 -19.49
CA VAL A 339 1.45 2.95 -18.55
C VAL A 339 2.81 2.91 -19.27
N ALA A 340 3.41 4.08 -19.48
CA ALA A 340 4.75 4.18 -20.05
C ALA A 340 5.79 3.53 -19.14
N ILE A 341 6.84 2.95 -19.72
CA ILE A 341 7.91 2.27 -18.97
C ILE A 341 8.78 3.27 -18.18
N PHE A 342 8.96 4.47 -18.71
CA PHE A 342 9.85 5.48 -18.13
C PHE A 342 9.10 6.46 -17.22
N VAL A 343 9.59 6.59 -15.99
CA VAL A 343 9.16 7.59 -15.00
C VAL A 343 10.06 8.81 -15.09
N ASN A 344 9.45 9.98 -15.27
CA ASN A 344 10.17 11.23 -15.49
C ASN A 344 10.62 11.89 -14.17
N LEU A 345 11.43 12.94 -14.29
CA LEU A 345 11.98 13.66 -13.13
C LEU A 345 10.89 14.36 -12.29
N ASP A 346 9.84 14.89 -12.92
CA ASP A 346 8.75 15.58 -12.22
C ASP A 346 8.00 14.63 -11.28
N THR A 347 7.64 13.44 -11.78
CA THR A 347 7.02 12.39 -10.98
C THR A 347 7.93 11.95 -9.82
N LEU A 348 9.24 11.81 -10.05
CA LEU A 348 10.20 11.48 -8.99
C LEU A 348 10.28 12.59 -7.92
N LYS A 349 10.26 13.86 -8.32
CA LYS A 349 10.23 15.00 -7.37
C LYS A 349 8.97 14.99 -6.51
N LYS A 350 7.80 14.78 -7.12
CA LYS A 350 6.52 14.62 -6.38
C LYS A 350 6.60 13.47 -5.37
N ALA A 351 7.19 12.34 -5.78
CA ALA A 351 7.37 11.17 -4.93
C ALA A 351 8.32 11.43 -3.76
N ALA A 352 9.42 12.15 -4.01
CA ALA A 352 10.36 12.58 -2.97
C ALA A 352 9.64 13.46 -1.94
N THR A 353 8.91 14.49 -2.38
CA THR A 353 8.12 15.35 -1.50
C THR A 353 7.13 14.55 -0.64
N LEU A 354 6.44 13.57 -1.24
CA LEU A 354 5.50 12.72 -0.52
C LEU A 354 6.20 11.80 0.51
N ALA A 355 7.37 11.24 0.17
CA ALA A 355 8.15 10.42 1.08
C ALA A 355 8.66 11.24 2.28
N TYR A 356 9.18 12.44 2.03
CA TYR A 356 9.61 13.36 3.09
C TYR A 356 8.46 13.82 3.97
N PHE A 357 7.26 14.02 3.41
CA PHE A 357 6.05 14.28 4.20
C PHE A 357 5.78 13.15 5.20
N TYR A 358 5.75 11.88 4.75
CA TYR A 358 5.54 10.75 5.66
C TYR A 358 6.67 10.55 6.67
N PHE A 359 7.90 10.92 6.30
CA PHE A 359 9.01 10.94 7.24
C PHE A 359 8.81 11.99 8.32
N GLY A 360 8.36 13.21 7.98
CA GLY A 360 7.97 14.24 8.95
C GLY A 360 6.82 13.79 9.87
N GLU A 361 5.80 13.14 9.31
CA GLU A 361 4.69 12.56 10.08
C GLU A 361 5.17 11.47 11.05
N ALA A 362 6.06 10.58 10.61
CA ALA A 362 6.68 9.57 11.47
C ALA A 362 7.59 10.23 12.52
N GLN A 363 8.30 11.30 12.16
CA GLN A 363 9.15 12.04 13.09
C GLN A 363 8.37 12.68 14.22
N SER A 364 7.17 13.18 13.95
CA SER A 364 6.30 13.76 14.99
C SER A 364 5.80 12.75 16.04
N LEU A 365 6.08 11.45 15.84
CA LEU A 365 5.81 10.39 16.81
C LEU A 365 7.01 10.12 17.73
N TYR A 366 8.21 10.63 17.40
CA TYR A 366 9.42 10.65 18.25
C TYR A 366 9.46 11.93 19.08
#